data_AF-A0A7X7B2Q4-F1
#
_entry.id   AF-A0A7X7B2Q4-F1
#
_cell.length_a   1.000
_cell.length_b   1.000
_cell.length_c   1.000
_cell.angle_alpha   90.00
_cell.angle_beta   90.00
_cell.angle_gamma   90.00
#
_symmetry.space_group_name_H-M   'P 1'
#
loop_
_entity.id
_entity.type
_entity.pdbx_description
1 polymer ?
#
loop_
_entity_poly.entity_id
_entity_poly.type
_entity_poly.pdbx_seq_one_letter_code
_entity_poly.pdbx_strand_id
1 'polypeptide(L)'
;MNGFVLDILEDYYGPGQTIPQPSTVKEITHILGSFPYQSPIAGMNENLITSGLVKAEAASLVPATPPELDSLSNSSVSVESSRLNNVVNITFAKYPDEEKLIKAPDTIEMTSGNRTYTGKRLYDASWIFGPVRYQSDIILNGEIIETIQSDTETQQFTVPLNTFGTMEVCTYYTFELNTDAVSNKICHPVDLADVSVRVPSFGTLDDLNYFANNYELKINVTYRNEANPNSYNRVLELNPNHQKKTVKVSEIYNKTWDAVIGDHEIVVNDIIGSSARNFYLSYRNYLNIDMPSSGNITKIVDSSGNPINSIRLSTYDGGKITLVTE
;
A
#
# COMPACT_ATOMS: atom_id res chain seq x y z
N MET A 1 67.09 22.56 -24.70
CA MET A 1 67.62 23.94 -24.82
C MET A 1 66.67 25.00 -24.28
N ASN A 2 65.33 24.84 -24.32
CA ASN A 2 64.41 25.89 -23.85
C ASN A 2 64.36 26.08 -22.32
N GLY A 3 64.55 25.02 -21.51
CA GLY A 3 64.55 25.15 -20.03
C GLY A 3 65.72 25.98 -19.49
N PHE A 4 66.92 25.78 -20.03
CA PHE A 4 68.14 26.48 -19.57
C PHE A 4 68.10 27.99 -19.82
N VAL A 5 67.45 28.42 -20.90
CA VAL A 5 67.25 29.85 -21.18
C VAL A 5 66.25 30.46 -20.20
N LEU A 6 65.21 29.72 -19.82
CA LEU A 6 64.23 30.19 -18.82
C LEU A 6 64.85 30.27 -17.42
N ASP A 7 65.68 29.29 -17.03
CA ASP A 7 66.40 29.30 -15.75
C ASP A 7 67.37 30.48 -15.65
N ILE A 8 68.13 30.78 -16.71
CA ILE A 8 69.02 31.95 -16.75
C ILE A 8 68.22 33.25 -16.64
N LEU A 9 67.06 33.34 -17.31
CA LEU A 9 66.22 34.53 -17.25
C LEU A 9 65.60 34.73 -15.86
N GLU A 10 65.21 33.65 -15.18
CA GLU A 10 64.73 33.69 -13.80
C GLU A 10 65.84 34.07 -12.82
N ASP A 11 67.06 33.53 -12.97
CA ASP A 11 68.22 33.88 -12.14
C ASP A 11 68.61 35.37 -12.30
N TYR A 12 68.50 35.91 -13.52
CA TYR A 12 68.95 37.27 -13.82
C TYR A 12 67.89 38.35 -13.55
N TYR A 13 66.61 38.03 -13.74
CA TYR A 13 65.50 38.99 -13.64
C TYR A 13 64.48 38.66 -12.54
N GLY A 14 64.69 37.58 -11.79
CA GLY A 14 63.76 37.03 -10.81
C GLY A 14 62.66 36.19 -11.46
N PRO A 15 61.84 35.48 -10.65
CA PRO A 15 60.67 34.78 -11.15
C PRO A 15 59.76 35.78 -11.87
N GLY A 16 59.29 35.41 -13.07
CA GLY A 16 58.39 36.24 -13.85
C GLY A 16 57.20 36.70 -12.99
N GLN A 17 56.85 37.98 -13.08
CA GLN A 17 55.72 38.51 -12.30
C GLN A 17 54.44 37.75 -12.66
N THR A 18 53.70 37.31 -11.65
CA THR A 18 52.36 36.77 -11.86
C THR A 18 51.51 37.84 -12.52
N ILE A 19 51.05 37.59 -13.75
CA ILE A 19 50.11 38.48 -14.42
C ILE A 19 48.79 38.40 -13.65
N PRO A 20 48.35 39.49 -12.98
CA PRO A 20 47.12 39.45 -12.21
C PRO A 20 45.92 39.31 -13.15
N GLN A 21 44.91 38.55 -12.72
CA GLN A 21 43.66 38.43 -13.47
C GLN A 21 43.06 39.83 -13.69
N PRO A 22 42.72 40.20 -14.94
CA PRO A 22 42.07 41.47 -15.21
C PRO A 22 40.76 41.61 -14.42
N SER A 23 40.51 42.78 -13.84
CA SER A 23 39.28 43.06 -13.06
C SER A 23 37.99 42.92 -13.89
N THR A 24 38.12 42.96 -15.22
CA THR A 24 37.02 42.74 -16.17
C THR A 24 36.65 41.28 -16.36
N VAL A 25 37.37 40.35 -15.71
CA VAL A 25 37.13 38.90 -15.78
C VAL A 25 36.82 38.40 -14.38
N LYS A 26 35.81 37.55 -14.25
CA LYS A 26 35.39 36.93 -12.98
C LYS A 26 35.23 35.42 -13.19
N GLU A 27 35.61 34.64 -12.18
CA GLU A 27 35.29 33.22 -12.14
C GLU A 27 33.83 33.03 -11.71
N ILE A 28 33.09 32.23 -12.47
CA ILE A 28 31.74 31.78 -12.13
C ILE A 28 31.72 30.27 -12.02
N THR A 29 30.91 29.74 -11.10
CA THR A 29 30.59 28.31 -11.00
C THR A 29 29.16 28.11 -11.46
N HIS A 30 28.95 27.29 -12.50
CA HIS A 30 27.67 27.14 -13.17
C HIS A 30 27.41 25.69 -13.61
N ILE A 31 26.18 25.44 -14.05
CA ILE A 31 25.77 24.15 -14.60
C ILE A 31 26.31 23.98 -16.02
N LEU A 32 26.94 22.85 -16.29
CA LEU A 32 27.54 22.50 -17.58
C LEU A 32 26.51 22.54 -18.72
N GLY A 33 26.89 23.15 -19.85
CA GLY A 33 26.11 23.12 -21.09
C GLY A 33 24.83 23.98 -21.11
N SER A 34 24.51 24.70 -20.02
CA SER A 34 23.37 25.62 -19.96
C SER A 34 23.72 27.01 -20.54
N PHE A 35 22.81 27.60 -21.32
CA PHE A 35 22.85 29.02 -21.70
C PHE A 35 21.43 29.62 -21.72
N PRO A 36 21.15 30.73 -21.00
CA PRO A 36 22.04 31.46 -20.09
C PRO A 36 22.61 30.58 -18.97
N TYR A 37 23.78 30.93 -18.43
CA TYR A 37 24.44 30.13 -17.40
C TYR A 37 23.58 30.03 -16.14
N GLN A 38 23.35 28.81 -15.68
CA GLN A 38 22.53 28.54 -14.52
C GLN A 38 23.36 28.30 -13.25
N SER A 39 22.90 28.80 -12.12
CA SER A 39 23.49 28.53 -10.81
C SER A 39 23.28 27.06 -10.40
N PRO A 40 24.29 26.38 -9.83
CA PRO A 40 24.12 25.04 -9.28
C PRO A 40 23.07 25.00 -8.16
N ILE A 41 22.36 23.87 -8.05
CA ILE A 41 21.39 23.61 -6.99
C ILE A 41 21.96 22.64 -5.94
N ALA A 42 21.51 22.75 -4.70
CA ALA A 42 21.98 21.89 -3.63
C ALA A 42 21.70 20.41 -3.93
N GLY A 43 22.70 19.54 -3.71
CA GLY A 43 22.55 18.10 -3.90
C GLY A 43 22.57 17.61 -5.35
N MET A 44 22.78 18.49 -6.34
CA MET A 44 22.93 18.04 -7.74
C MET A 44 24.25 17.31 -7.96
N ASN A 45 24.28 16.49 -9.01
CA ASN A 45 25.49 15.76 -9.41
C ASN A 45 26.65 16.71 -9.70
N GLU A 46 27.76 16.57 -8.95
CA GLU A 46 28.95 17.41 -9.08
C GLU A 46 29.58 17.39 -10.47
N ASN A 47 29.41 16.28 -11.22
CA ASN A 47 29.92 16.18 -12.60
C ASN A 47 29.22 17.14 -13.59
N LEU A 48 28.09 17.72 -13.18
CA LEU A 48 27.36 18.73 -13.96
C LEU A 48 27.73 20.15 -13.55
N ILE A 49 28.64 20.34 -12.58
CA ILE A 49 29.09 21.64 -12.10
C ILE A 49 30.47 21.94 -12.69
N THR A 50 30.65 23.14 -13.22
CA THR A 50 31.94 23.57 -13.76
C THR A 50 32.22 25.04 -13.41
N SER A 51 33.50 25.41 -13.40
CA SER A 51 33.94 26.79 -13.18
C SER A 51 34.63 27.34 -14.42
N GLY A 52 34.39 28.62 -14.72
CA GLY A 52 34.95 29.28 -15.87
C GLY A 52 35.14 30.77 -15.67
N LEU A 53 36.16 31.32 -16.33
CA LEU A 53 36.42 32.76 -16.37
C LEU A 53 35.55 33.42 -17.44
N VAL A 54 34.70 34.35 -17.05
CA VAL A 54 33.82 35.12 -17.95
C VAL A 54 34.03 36.62 -17.74
N LYS A 55 33.58 37.45 -18.69
CA LYS A 55 33.58 38.90 -18.48
C LYS A 55 32.66 39.26 -17.32
N ALA A 56 33.14 40.13 -16.43
CA ALA A 56 32.41 40.52 -15.21
C ALA A 56 31.00 41.07 -15.52
N GLU A 57 30.83 41.78 -16.64
CA GLU A 57 29.53 42.30 -17.11
C GLU A 57 28.53 41.22 -17.54
N ALA A 58 29.02 40.03 -17.91
CA ALA A 58 28.21 38.87 -18.33
C ALA A 58 28.18 37.77 -17.24
N ALA A 59 28.72 38.04 -16.05
CA ALA A 59 28.83 37.08 -14.94
C ALA A 59 27.52 36.90 -14.15
N SER A 60 26.38 37.09 -14.80
CA SER A 60 25.06 36.88 -14.20
C SER A 60 24.60 35.45 -14.40
N LEU A 61 24.33 34.75 -13.30
CA LEU A 61 23.74 33.42 -13.33
C LEU A 61 22.22 33.54 -13.14
N VAL A 62 21.47 32.72 -13.88
CA VAL A 62 20.03 32.56 -13.66
C VAL A 62 19.76 31.34 -12.77
N PRO A 63 18.66 31.32 -12.00
CA PRO A 63 18.27 30.11 -11.27
C PRO A 63 18.02 28.94 -12.23
N ALA A 64 18.43 27.73 -11.84
CA ALA A 64 18.02 26.52 -12.55
C ALA A 64 16.56 26.22 -12.21
N THR A 65 15.67 26.36 -13.18
CA THR A 65 14.25 26.01 -13.04
C THR A 65 13.93 24.80 -13.91
N PRO A 66 13.10 23.86 -13.42
CA PRO A 66 12.65 22.76 -14.25
C PRO A 66 11.87 23.28 -15.46
N PRO A 67 11.94 22.57 -16.61
CA PRO A 67 11.06 22.87 -17.74
C PRO A 67 9.59 22.79 -17.34
N GLU A 68 8.74 23.52 -18.05
CA GLU A 68 7.29 23.42 -17.86
C GLU A 68 6.82 22.00 -18.22
N LEU A 69 6.01 21.42 -17.32
CA LEU A 69 5.38 20.13 -17.53
C LEU A 69 4.13 20.30 -18.39
N ASP A 70 3.90 19.35 -19.29
CA ASP A 70 2.64 19.27 -20.01
C ASP A 70 1.49 19.02 -19.06
N SER A 71 0.31 19.57 -19.38
CA SER A 71 -0.87 19.35 -18.55
C SER A 71 -1.38 17.91 -18.68
N LEU A 72 -1.69 17.28 -17.55
CA LEU A 72 -2.42 16.02 -17.49
C LEU A 72 -3.82 16.24 -18.07
N SER A 73 -4.13 15.54 -19.16
CA SER A 73 -5.37 15.71 -19.90
C SER A 73 -6.55 14.97 -19.26
N ASN A 74 -6.31 13.77 -18.76
CA ASN A 74 -7.27 13.00 -17.98
C ASN A 74 -6.57 12.00 -17.06
N SER A 75 -7.32 11.49 -16.09
CA SER A 75 -6.98 10.32 -15.30
C SER A 75 -8.28 9.64 -14.85
N SER A 76 -8.19 8.37 -14.49
CA SER A 76 -9.31 7.62 -13.92
C SER A 76 -8.87 6.86 -12.69
N VAL A 77 -9.76 6.80 -11.71
CA VAL A 77 -9.58 6.05 -10.48
C VAL A 77 -10.74 5.07 -10.35
N SER A 78 -10.43 3.80 -10.10
CA SER A 78 -11.42 2.77 -9.81
C SER A 78 -11.04 2.04 -8.53
N VAL A 79 -12.05 1.51 -7.83
CA VAL A 79 -11.84 0.72 -6.62
C VAL A 79 -12.49 -0.63 -6.77
N GLU A 80 -11.72 -1.67 -6.46
CA GLU A 80 -12.18 -3.05 -6.44
C GLU A 80 -11.98 -3.61 -5.03
N SER A 81 -13.03 -4.16 -4.42
CA SER A 81 -12.86 -4.90 -3.16
C SER A 81 -12.28 -6.28 -3.43
N SER A 82 -11.14 -6.56 -2.81
CA SER A 82 -10.61 -7.91 -2.60
C SER A 82 -11.15 -8.49 -1.29
N ARG A 83 -10.88 -9.77 -1.03
CA ARG A 83 -11.33 -10.46 0.21
C ARG A 83 -10.85 -9.80 1.50
N LEU A 84 -9.72 -9.09 1.46
CA LEU A 84 -9.06 -8.54 2.66
C LEU A 84 -8.78 -7.03 2.59
N ASN A 85 -8.77 -6.42 1.39
CA ASN A 85 -8.43 -5.02 1.17
C ASN A 85 -9.25 -4.45 0.01
N ASN A 86 -9.41 -3.14 -0.06
CA ASN A 86 -9.82 -2.46 -1.29
C ASN A 86 -8.58 -2.12 -2.11
N VAL A 87 -8.63 -2.40 -3.40
CA VAL A 87 -7.58 -2.11 -4.37
C VAL A 87 -8.00 -0.89 -5.17
N VAL A 88 -7.26 0.21 -5.03
CA VAL A 88 -7.44 1.43 -5.79
C VAL A 88 -6.53 1.35 -7.01
N ASN A 89 -7.14 1.32 -8.20
CA ASN A 89 -6.42 1.34 -9.47
C ASN A 89 -6.49 2.76 -10.04
N ILE A 90 -5.33 3.28 -10.42
CA ILE A 90 -5.17 4.63 -10.94
C ILE A 90 -4.60 4.50 -12.35
N THR A 91 -5.19 5.20 -13.31
CA THR A 91 -4.72 5.26 -14.69
C THR A 91 -4.63 6.70 -15.14
N PHE A 92 -3.50 7.05 -15.73
CA PHE A 92 -3.21 8.39 -16.23
C PHE A 92 -3.35 8.42 -17.76
N ALA A 93 -3.66 9.58 -18.32
CA ALA A 93 -3.27 9.83 -19.71
C ALA A 93 -1.75 9.65 -19.85
N LYS A 94 -1.29 9.22 -21.02
CA LYS A 94 0.15 9.17 -21.29
C LYS A 94 0.73 10.57 -21.33
N TYR A 95 1.96 10.70 -20.83
CA TYR A 95 2.72 11.93 -20.99
C TYR A 95 2.99 12.18 -22.49
N PRO A 96 2.77 13.40 -23.03
CA PRO A 96 2.85 13.63 -24.49
C PRO A 96 4.22 13.35 -25.11
N ASP A 97 5.29 13.51 -24.34
CA ASP A 97 6.68 13.32 -24.77
C ASP A 97 7.32 12.16 -24.01
N GLU A 98 7.24 10.95 -24.58
CA GLU A 98 7.74 9.72 -23.94
C GLU A 98 9.25 9.78 -23.68
N GLU A 99 10.04 10.56 -24.43
CA GLU A 99 11.48 10.69 -24.20
C GLU A 99 11.78 11.35 -22.85
N LYS A 100 10.90 12.22 -22.35
CA LYS A 100 11.05 12.86 -21.04
C LYS A 100 10.78 11.92 -19.87
N LEU A 101 10.16 10.76 -20.09
CA LEU A 101 9.96 9.73 -19.05
C LEU A 101 11.25 8.95 -18.74
N ILE A 102 12.28 9.10 -19.57
CA ILE A 102 13.55 8.42 -19.42
C ILE A 102 14.64 9.47 -19.22
N LYS A 103 15.62 9.16 -18.38
CA LYS A 103 16.79 10.03 -18.26
C LYS A 103 17.53 10.04 -19.60
N ALA A 104 17.74 11.24 -20.16
CA ALA A 104 18.38 11.39 -21.45
C ALA A 104 19.81 10.81 -21.44
N PRO A 105 20.24 10.12 -22.51
CA PRO A 105 21.60 9.61 -22.62
C PRO A 105 22.63 10.74 -22.79
N ASP A 106 23.89 10.44 -22.47
CA ASP A 106 25.04 11.35 -22.64
C ASP A 106 25.37 11.65 -24.11
N THR A 107 24.72 10.96 -25.04
CA THR A 107 24.90 11.10 -26.48
C THR A 107 23.61 11.54 -27.17
N ILE A 108 23.74 12.12 -28.36
CA ILE A 108 22.63 12.47 -29.22
C ILE A 108 22.95 12.06 -30.65
N GLU A 109 21.99 11.44 -31.32
CA GLU A 109 22.09 11.15 -32.75
C GLU A 109 21.55 12.33 -33.56
N MET A 110 22.32 12.75 -34.56
CA MET A 110 21.98 13.86 -35.43
C MET A 110 22.03 13.36 -36.88
N THR A 111 20.90 13.42 -37.57
CA THR A 111 20.80 12.99 -38.97
C THR A 111 20.93 14.20 -39.89
N SER A 112 21.88 14.14 -40.82
CA SER A 112 22.06 15.16 -41.86
C SER A 112 22.21 14.47 -43.23
N GLY A 113 21.19 14.61 -44.08
CA GLY A 113 21.09 13.83 -45.31
C GLY A 113 20.90 12.33 -45.01
N ASN A 114 21.70 11.47 -45.64
CA ASN A 114 21.66 10.01 -45.46
C ASN A 114 22.67 9.49 -44.43
N ARG A 115 23.18 10.34 -43.53
CA ARG A 115 24.16 9.95 -42.50
C ARG A 115 23.69 10.37 -41.11
N THR A 116 23.83 9.43 -40.18
CA THR A 116 23.62 9.64 -38.74
C THR A 116 24.97 9.83 -38.08
N TYR A 117 25.09 10.88 -37.27
CA TYR A 117 26.28 11.21 -36.49
C TYR A 117 25.93 11.13 -35.00
N THR A 118 26.79 10.52 -34.20
CA THR A 118 26.63 10.48 -32.75
C THR A 118 27.50 11.56 -32.11
N GLY A 119 26.87 12.54 -31.47
CA GLY A 119 27.53 13.59 -30.70
C GLY A 119 27.41 13.38 -29.20
N LYS A 120 28.20 14.12 -28.41
CA LYS A 120 28.02 14.21 -26.95
C LYS A 120 26.94 15.24 -26.64
N ARG A 121 25.92 14.85 -25.87
CA ARG A 121 24.91 15.78 -25.37
C ARG A 121 25.59 16.71 -24.35
N LEU A 122 25.39 18.03 -24.50
CA LEU A 122 26.02 19.01 -23.62
C LEU A 122 25.20 19.27 -22.35
N TYR A 123 23.89 19.10 -22.44
CA TYR A 123 22.95 19.36 -21.37
C TYR A 123 21.63 18.62 -21.60
N ASP A 124 21.01 18.19 -20.52
CA ASP A 124 19.60 17.79 -20.48
C ASP A 124 19.01 18.11 -19.09
N ALA A 125 17.77 18.60 -19.04
CA ALA A 125 17.10 18.92 -17.79
C ALA A 125 16.89 17.68 -16.90
N SER A 126 16.71 16.50 -17.50
CA SER A 126 16.55 15.23 -16.78
C SER A 126 17.79 14.84 -15.96
N TRP A 127 18.96 15.43 -16.23
CA TRP A 127 20.16 15.18 -15.45
C TRP A 127 20.17 15.91 -14.10
N ILE A 128 19.34 16.94 -13.97
CA ILE A 128 19.27 17.81 -12.79
C ILE A 128 17.98 17.54 -12.03
N PHE A 129 16.85 17.56 -12.73
CA PHE A 129 15.53 17.42 -12.13
C PHE A 129 15.03 15.97 -12.17
N GLY A 130 15.70 15.10 -12.90
CA GLY A 130 15.23 13.75 -13.17
C GLY A 130 14.23 13.70 -14.32
N PRO A 131 13.92 12.50 -14.82
CA PRO A 131 12.83 12.30 -15.78
C PRO A 131 11.45 12.62 -15.18
N VAL A 132 10.48 12.80 -16.06
CA VAL A 132 9.07 12.98 -15.71
C VAL A 132 8.49 11.68 -15.16
N ARG A 133 7.60 11.82 -14.17
CA ARG A 133 6.96 10.73 -13.44
C ARG A 133 5.47 10.99 -13.27
N TYR A 134 4.72 9.90 -13.26
CA TYR A 134 3.31 9.87 -12.86
C TYR A 134 3.26 9.86 -11.34
N GLN A 135 2.55 10.80 -10.72
CA GLN A 135 2.43 10.88 -9.27
C GLN A 135 0.97 10.98 -8.82
N SER A 136 0.63 10.23 -7.79
CA SER A 136 -0.66 10.28 -7.10
C SER A 136 -0.46 10.59 -5.63
N ASP A 137 -1.18 11.57 -5.12
CA ASP A 137 -1.37 11.76 -3.68
C ASP A 137 -2.70 11.13 -3.27
N ILE A 138 -2.66 10.24 -2.29
CA ILE A 138 -3.84 9.63 -1.69
C ILE A 138 -4.16 10.39 -0.42
N ILE A 139 -5.30 11.07 -0.43
CA ILE A 139 -5.76 11.93 0.65
C ILE A 139 -6.92 11.24 1.35
N LEU A 140 -6.83 11.04 2.66
CA LEU A 140 -7.92 10.51 3.48
C LEU A 140 -8.26 11.54 4.56
N ASN A 141 -9.53 11.97 4.59
CA ASN A 141 -10.01 12.97 5.55
C ASN A 141 -9.22 14.30 5.55
N GLY A 142 -8.65 14.67 4.39
CA GLY A 142 -7.87 15.90 4.21
C GLY A 142 -6.37 15.77 4.48
N GLU A 143 -5.87 14.60 4.88
CA GLU A 143 -4.44 14.34 5.06
C GLU A 143 -3.91 13.40 3.98
N ILE A 144 -2.71 13.70 3.45
CA ILE A 144 -2.00 12.80 2.53
C ILE A 144 -1.51 11.59 3.34
N ILE A 145 -2.10 10.42 3.08
CA ILE A 145 -1.70 9.17 3.74
C ILE A 145 -0.60 8.46 2.95
N GLU A 146 -0.51 8.69 1.65
CA GLU A 146 0.49 8.09 0.79
C GLU A 146 0.70 8.91 -0.50
N THR A 147 1.93 8.92 -1.00
CA THR A 147 2.29 9.48 -2.31
C THR A 147 2.98 8.38 -3.12
N ILE A 148 2.44 8.10 -4.30
CA ILE A 148 2.94 7.05 -5.20
C ILE A 148 3.50 7.69 -6.45
N GLN A 149 4.74 7.34 -6.77
CA GLN A 149 5.43 7.80 -7.98
C GLN A 149 5.78 6.61 -8.86
N SER A 150 5.56 6.73 -10.17
CA SER A 150 5.80 5.67 -11.16
C SER A 150 6.34 6.24 -12.47
N ASP A 151 7.04 5.40 -13.22
CA ASP A 151 7.43 5.63 -14.61
C ASP A 151 6.38 5.13 -15.62
N THR A 152 5.33 4.47 -15.15
CA THR A 152 4.21 3.96 -15.95
C THR A 152 2.90 4.68 -15.66
N GLU A 153 2.00 4.69 -16.65
CA GLU A 153 0.68 5.34 -16.61
C GLU A 153 -0.33 4.64 -15.69
N THR A 154 0.05 3.52 -15.06
CA THR A 154 -0.82 2.77 -14.14
C THR A 154 -0.19 2.68 -12.76
N GLN A 155 -0.99 2.89 -11.74
CA GLN A 155 -0.59 2.72 -10.34
C GLN A 155 -1.65 1.93 -9.59
N GLN A 156 -1.22 1.24 -8.55
CA GLN A 156 -2.10 0.48 -7.67
C GLN A 156 -1.76 0.78 -6.22
N PHE A 157 -2.80 0.97 -5.43
CA PHE A 157 -2.71 1.19 -3.99
C PHE A 157 -3.72 0.29 -3.27
N THR A 158 -3.39 -0.16 -2.07
CA THR A 158 -4.28 -0.98 -1.26
C THR A 158 -4.65 -0.27 0.03
N VAL A 159 -5.95 -0.13 0.29
CA VAL A 159 -6.45 0.33 1.58
C VAL A 159 -7.13 -0.83 2.33
N PRO A 160 -6.95 -0.92 3.65
CA PRO A 160 -7.72 -1.84 4.48
C PRO A 160 -9.24 -1.69 4.27
N LEU A 161 -10.00 -2.78 4.38
CA LEU A 161 -11.47 -2.77 4.23
C LEU A 161 -12.18 -1.86 5.24
N ASN A 162 -11.55 -1.64 6.40
CA ASN A 162 -12.02 -0.76 7.46
C ASN A 162 -11.56 0.70 7.29
N THR A 163 -11.10 1.08 6.09
CA THR A 163 -10.78 2.48 5.79
C THR A 163 -12.06 3.23 5.49
N PHE A 164 -12.37 4.25 6.29
CA PHE A 164 -13.58 5.06 6.16
C PHE A 164 -13.24 6.54 6.10
N GLY A 165 -14.15 7.30 5.49
CA GLY A 165 -14.04 8.75 5.34
C GLY A 165 -14.07 9.19 3.89
N THR A 166 -13.81 10.47 3.67
CA THR A 166 -13.70 11.05 2.32
C THR A 166 -12.30 10.78 1.81
N MET A 167 -12.18 9.83 0.88
CA MET A 167 -10.93 9.60 0.17
C MET A 167 -10.92 10.38 -1.13
N GLU A 168 -9.80 11.02 -1.44
CA GLU A 168 -9.56 11.73 -2.67
C GLU A 168 -8.20 11.30 -3.22
N VAL A 169 -8.14 11.04 -4.53
CA VAL A 169 -6.90 10.67 -5.21
C VAL A 169 -6.56 11.78 -6.19
N CYS A 170 -5.48 12.50 -5.93
CA CYS A 170 -5.02 13.59 -6.77
C CYS A 170 -3.84 13.13 -7.63
N THR A 171 -4.05 13.11 -8.95
CA THR A 171 -3.08 12.68 -9.95
C THR A 171 -2.47 13.87 -10.68
N TYR A 172 -1.16 13.82 -10.97
CA TYR A 172 -0.42 14.83 -11.72
C TYR A 172 0.92 14.26 -12.23
N TYR A 173 1.60 15.03 -13.09
CA TYR A 173 2.99 14.77 -13.46
C TYR A 173 3.93 15.59 -12.57
N THR A 174 5.11 15.03 -12.32
CA THR A 174 6.20 15.71 -11.63
C THR A 174 7.56 15.27 -12.17
N PHE A 175 8.64 15.89 -11.72
CA PHE A 175 10.00 15.39 -11.94
C PHE A 175 10.48 14.50 -10.80
N GLU A 176 11.25 13.47 -11.12
CA GLU A 176 11.72 12.45 -10.16
C GLU A 176 12.56 13.02 -8.99
N LEU A 177 13.41 14.02 -9.26
CA LEU A 177 14.29 14.63 -8.25
C LEU A 177 13.79 16.01 -7.80
N ASN A 178 12.70 16.51 -8.39
CA ASN A 178 12.10 17.80 -8.03
C ASN A 178 10.57 17.66 -8.00
N THR A 179 10.08 17.11 -6.89
CA THR A 179 8.66 16.80 -6.66
C THR A 179 7.78 18.03 -6.44
N ASP A 180 8.37 19.20 -6.22
CA ASP A 180 7.65 20.46 -6.01
C ASP A 180 7.16 21.06 -7.34
N ALA A 181 7.83 20.70 -8.45
CA ALA A 181 7.47 21.14 -9.79
C ALA A 181 6.45 20.18 -10.40
N VAL A 182 5.17 20.55 -10.30
CA VAL A 182 4.02 19.72 -10.70
C VAL A 182 3.26 20.31 -11.89
N SER A 183 2.61 19.44 -12.67
CA SER A 183 1.60 19.85 -13.66
C SER A 183 0.30 20.30 -12.99
N ASN A 184 -0.76 20.53 -13.77
CA ASN A 184 -2.11 20.60 -13.22
C ASN A 184 -2.46 19.29 -12.47
N LYS A 185 -3.21 19.44 -11.37
CA LYS A 185 -3.70 18.32 -10.57
C LYS A 185 -5.15 18.00 -10.96
N ILE A 186 -5.44 16.71 -11.14
CA ILE A 186 -6.81 16.19 -11.30
C ILE A 186 -7.11 15.33 -10.08
N CYS A 187 -8.11 15.71 -9.30
CA CYS A 187 -8.50 15.01 -8.08
C CYS A 187 -9.83 14.27 -8.29
N HIS A 188 -9.86 13.00 -7.89
CA HIS A 188 -11.01 12.12 -7.98
C HIS A 188 -11.52 11.79 -6.58
N PRO A 189 -12.76 12.15 -6.23
CA PRO A 189 -13.37 11.66 -5.01
C PRO A 189 -13.63 10.17 -5.15
N VAL A 190 -13.26 9.41 -4.11
CA VAL A 190 -13.44 7.97 -4.05
C VAL A 190 -14.40 7.64 -2.92
N ASP A 191 -15.60 7.21 -3.28
CA ASP A 191 -16.59 6.77 -2.31
C ASP A 191 -16.36 5.29 -1.95
N LEU A 192 -15.65 5.07 -0.83
CA LEU A 192 -15.41 3.73 -0.29
C LEU A 192 -16.71 3.04 0.17
N ALA A 193 -17.79 3.78 0.43
CA ALA A 193 -19.07 3.21 0.86
C ALA A 193 -19.84 2.56 -0.30
N ASP A 194 -19.55 2.95 -1.54
CA ASP A 194 -20.19 2.45 -2.76
C ASP A 194 -19.46 1.26 -3.41
N VAL A 195 -18.31 0.87 -2.84
CA VAL A 195 -17.56 -0.28 -3.33
C VAL A 195 -18.34 -1.57 -3.09
N SER A 196 -18.35 -2.45 -4.08
CA SER A 196 -19.06 -3.73 -4.04
C SER A 196 -18.18 -4.85 -3.49
N VAL A 197 -18.68 -5.55 -2.48
CA VAL A 197 -18.03 -6.71 -1.86
C VAL A 197 -18.87 -7.96 -2.08
N ARG A 198 -18.21 -9.08 -2.36
CA ARG A 198 -18.84 -10.40 -2.37
C ARG A 198 -18.82 -11.01 -0.98
N VAL A 199 -19.99 -11.14 -0.36
CA VAL A 199 -20.14 -11.78 0.94
C VAL A 199 -19.91 -13.29 0.78
N PRO A 200 -19.05 -13.93 1.58
CA PRO A 200 -18.84 -15.37 1.52
C PRO A 200 -20.06 -16.12 2.09
N SER A 201 -20.00 -17.45 2.08
CA SER A 201 -20.91 -18.27 2.90
C SER A 201 -20.22 -18.64 4.20
N PHE A 202 -20.97 -18.62 5.30
CA PHE A 202 -20.45 -18.88 6.64
C PHE A 202 -20.86 -20.29 7.06
N GLY A 203 -19.87 -21.14 7.37
CA GLY A 203 -20.13 -22.49 7.86
C GLY A 203 -20.34 -22.50 9.36
N THR A 204 -19.55 -21.72 10.08
CA THR A 204 -19.53 -21.65 11.56
C THR A 204 -19.67 -20.22 12.07
N LEU A 205 -19.93 -20.06 13.37
CA LEU A 205 -19.93 -18.75 14.03
C LEU A 205 -18.55 -18.07 13.92
N ASP A 206 -17.45 -18.84 13.95
CA ASP A 206 -16.09 -18.29 13.81
C ASP A 206 -15.87 -17.66 12.43
N ASP A 207 -16.32 -18.34 11.36
CA ASP A 207 -16.25 -17.80 9.99
C ASP A 207 -17.03 -16.48 9.89
N LEU A 208 -18.21 -16.44 10.52
CA LEU A 208 -19.08 -15.26 10.55
C LEU A 208 -18.43 -14.12 11.35
N ASN A 209 -17.87 -14.39 12.53
CA ASN A 209 -17.21 -13.42 13.38
C ASN A 209 -15.95 -12.85 12.71
N TYR A 210 -15.16 -13.68 12.03
CA TYR A 210 -14.00 -13.23 11.27
C TYR A 210 -14.40 -12.19 10.21
N PHE A 211 -15.45 -12.48 9.43
CA PHE A 211 -15.97 -11.53 8.46
C PHE A 211 -16.56 -10.29 9.13
N ALA A 212 -17.32 -10.47 10.21
CA ALA A 212 -17.97 -9.39 10.94
C ALA A 212 -16.96 -8.35 11.45
N ASN A 213 -15.82 -8.81 11.98
CA ASN A 213 -14.76 -7.95 12.49
C ASN A 213 -14.16 -7.03 11.40
N ASN A 214 -14.04 -7.50 10.16
CA ASN A 214 -13.49 -6.70 9.06
C ASN A 214 -14.42 -5.55 8.61
N TYR A 215 -15.72 -5.66 8.90
CA TYR A 215 -16.74 -4.68 8.51
C TYR A 215 -17.46 -4.04 9.71
N GLU A 216 -16.90 -4.17 10.92
CA GLU A 216 -17.50 -3.69 12.18
C GLU A 216 -18.97 -4.13 12.35
N LEU A 217 -19.31 -5.29 11.79
CA LEU A 217 -20.65 -5.83 11.80
C LEU A 217 -20.96 -6.37 13.20
N LYS A 218 -22.13 -6.03 13.73
CA LYS A 218 -22.62 -6.53 15.01
C LYS A 218 -23.44 -7.79 14.75
N ILE A 219 -23.03 -8.92 15.34
CA ILE A 219 -23.78 -10.17 15.24
C ILE A 219 -24.59 -10.38 16.51
N ASN A 220 -25.91 -10.42 16.39
CA ASN A 220 -26.81 -10.89 17.43
C ASN A 220 -26.96 -12.40 17.30
N VAL A 221 -26.41 -13.15 18.25
CA VAL A 221 -26.45 -14.62 18.23
C VAL A 221 -27.66 -15.14 19.01
N THR A 222 -28.45 -15.99 18.36
CA THR A 222 -29.47 -16.82 19.02
C THR A 222 -29.13 -18.29 18.81
N TYR A 223 -29.12 -19.07 19.89
CA TYR A 223 -28.88 -20.50 19.82
C TYR A 223 -30.19 -21.27 19.64
N ARG A 224 -30.21 -22.20 18.69
CA ARG A 224 -31.32 -23.14 18.48
C ARG A 224 -30.85 -24.55 18.78
N ASN A 225 -31.59 -25.23 19.66
CA ASN A 225 -31.31 -26.61 20.00
C ASN A 225 -31.64 -27.54 18.81
N GLU A 226 -30.64 -28.30 18.37
CA GLU A 226 -30.72 -29.24 17.26
C GLU A 226 -30.51 -30.67 17.76
N ALA A 227 -31.20 -31.64 17.14
CA ALA A 227 -31.08 -33.04 17.52
C ALA A 227 -29.70 -33.64 17.19
N ASN A 228 -29.01 -33.09 16.17
CA ASN A 228 -27.72 -33.57 15.72
C ASN A 228 -26.58 -32.74 16.35
N PRO A 229 -25.66 -33.34 17.12
CA PRO A 229 -24.53 -32.61 17.70
C PRO A 229 -23.60 -31.97 16.66
N ASN A 230 -23.57 -32.50 15.43
CA ASN A 230 -22.78 -31.89 14.34
C ASN A 230 -23.35 -30.54 13.85
N SER A 231 -24.55 -30.16 14.29
CA SER A 231 -25.10 -28.82 14.07
C SER A 231 -24.52 -27.78 15.02
N TYR A 232 -23.79 -28.19 16.07
CA TYR A 232 -23.15 -27.27 17.01
C TYR A 232 -22.22 -26.29 16.29
N ASN A 233 -22.31 -25.02 16.68
CA ASN A 233 -21.52 -23.90 16.15
C ASN A 233 -21.74 -23.62 14.65
N ARG A 234 -22.74 -24.24 14.00
CA ARG A 234 -23.06 -24.02 12.58
C ARG A 234 -24.01 -22.83 12.41
N VAL A 235 -23.77 -22.02 11.40
CA VAL A 235 -24.74 -20.97 11.01
C VAL A 235 -25.92 -21.64 10.32
N LEU A 236 -27.10 -21.56 10.94
CA LEU A 236 -28.34 -22.12 10.41
C LEU A 236 -29.12 -21.08 9.61
N GLU A 237 -29.27 -19.88 10.18
CA GLU A 237 -29.99 -18.76 9.57
C GLU A 237 -29.23 -17.45 9.79
N LEU A 238 -29.42 -16.51 8.87
CA LEU A 238 -28.81 -15.20 8.91
C LEU A 238 -29.81 -14.17 8.38
N ASN A 239 -29.98 -13.07 9.10
CA ASN A 239 -30.86 -11.98 8.69
C ASN A 239 -30.15 -10.62 8.87
N PRO A 240 -29.96 -9.83 7.81
CA PRO A 240 -30.22 -10.15 6.40
C PRO A 240 -29.31 -11.25 5.84
N ASN A 241 -29.84 -12.07 4.94
CA ASN A 241 -29.06 -13.11 4.26
C ASN A 241 -28.37 -12.56 3.00
N HIS A 242 -27.15 -12.07 3.16
CA HIS A 242 -26.29 -11.64 2.06
C HIS A 242 -25.31 -12.72 1.57
N GLN A 243 -25.33 -13.93 2.12
CA GLN A 243 -24.35 -14.96 1.78
C GLN A 243 -24.28 -15.22 0.27
N LYS A 244 -23.05 -15.27 -0.26
CA LYS A 244 -22.72 -15.46 -1.68
C LYS A 244 -23.18 -14.33 -2.62
N LYS A 245 -23.79 -13.25 -2.11
CA LYS A 245 -24.22 -12.09 -2.90
C LYS A 245 -23.12 -11.03 -2.97
N THR A 246 -23.17 -10.22 -4.01
CA THR A 246 -22.41 -8.98 -4.12
C THR A 246 -23.29 -7.85 -3.59
N VAL A 247 -22.77 -7.08 -2.63
CA VAL A 247 -23.47 -5.97 -1.96
C VAL A 247 -22.54 -4.78 -1.83
N LYS A 248 -23.08 -3.58 -1.65
CA LYS A 248 -22.23 -2.42 -1.32
C LYS A 248 -21.71 -2.53 0.11
N VAL A 249 -20.50 -2.01 0.37
CA VAL A 249 -19.94 -1.92 1.73
C VAL A 249 -20.89 -1.18 2.67
N SER A 250 -21.55 -0.12 2.19
CA SER A 250 -22.59 0.62 2.94
C SER A 250 -23.78 -0.23 3.42
N GLU A 251 -24.07 -1.36 2.76
CA GLU A 251 -25.16 -2.27 3.15
C GLU A 251 -24.78 -3.19 4.32
N ILE A 252 -23.48 -3.36 4.60
CA ILE A 252 -22.99 -4.31 5.61
C ILE A 252 -22.20 -3.64 6.73
N TYR A 253 -21.54 -2.52 6.45
CA TYR A 253 -20.68 -1.85 7.42
C TYR A 253 -21.46 -1.30 8.61
N ASN A 254 -20.98 -1.58 9.83
CA ASN A 254 -21.59 -1.16 11.10
C ASN A 254 -23.11 -1.46 11.17
N LYS A 255 -23.54 -2.51 10.47
CA LYS A 255 -24.91 -3.03 10.55
C LYS A 255 -25.00 -4.11 11.60
N THR A 256 -26.23 -4.43 11.95
CA THR A 256 -26.54 -5.55 12.84
C THR A 256 -27.13 -6.66 12.02
N TRP A 257 -26.56 -7.86 12.13
CA TRP A 257 -27.13 -9.10 11.58
C TRP A 257 -27.54 -10.02 12.72
N ASP A 258 -28.70 -10.64 12.56
CA ASP A 258 -29.16 -11.69 13.46
C ASP A 258 -28.74 -13.05 12.90
N ALA A 259 -28.07 -13.86 13.71
CA ALA A 259 -27.61 -15.18 13.34
C ALA A 259 -28.24 -16.23 14.26
N VAL A 260 -28.84 -17.26 13.67
CA VAL A 260 -29.27 -18.44 14.39
C VAL A 260 -28.18 -19.49 14.27
N ILE A 261 -27.56 -19.83 15.40
CA ILE A 261 -26.48 -20.79 15.51
C ILE A 261 -27.03 -22.09 16.06
N GLY A 262 -26.64 -23.20 15.45
CA GLY A 262 -26.99 -24.53 15.95
C GLY A 262 -26.30 -24.78 17.28
N ASP A 263 -27.09 -25.26 18.23
CA ASP A 263 -26.65 -25.74 19.53
C ASP A 263 -27.14 -27.16 19.73
N HIS A 264 -26.60 -27.85 20.72
CA HIS A 264 -27.05 -29.18 21.07
C HIS A 264 -27.11 -29.32 22.58
N GLU A 265 -28.26 -29.78 23.05
CA GLU A 265 -28.53 -30.06 24.45
C GLU A 265 -28.49 -31.57 24.69
N ILE A 266 -27.54 -31.99 25.52
CA ILE A 266 -27.42 -33.36 26.01
C ILE A 266 -28.19 -33.45 27.32
N VAL A 267 -29.34 -34.13 27.30
CA VAL A 267 -30.09 -34.44 28.51
C VAL A 267 -29.46 -35.66 29.18
N VAL A 268 -28.88 -35.48 30.37
CA VAL A 268 -28.07 -36.52 31.03
C VAL A 268 -28.92 -37.76 31.36
N ASN A 269 -30.19 -37.56 31.72
CA ASN A 269 -31.10 -38.67 32.00
C ASN A 269 -31.31 -39.61 30.80
N ASP A 270 -31.22 -39.09 29.57
CA ASP A 270 -31.44 -39.89 28.35
C ASP A 270 -30.25 -40.79 28.01
N ILE A 271 -29.09 -40.54 28.63
CA ILE A 271 -27.83 -41.26 28.38
C ILE A 271 -27.36 -42.09 29.58
N ILE A 272 -28.06 -42.04 30.73
CA ILE A 272 -27.77 -42.93 31.85
C ILE A 272 -27.96 -44.39 31.42
N GLY A 273 -27.04 -45.26 31.84
CA GLY A 273 -26.99 -46.67 31.45
C GLY A 273 -26.37 -46.92 30.07
N SER A 274 -26.10 -45.87 29.29
CA SER A 274 -25.42 -46.00 28.00
C SER A 274 -23.90 -46.16 28.17
N SER A 275 -23.23 -46.66 27.13
CA SER A 275 -21.78 -46.86 27.16
C SER A 275 -21.01 -45.54 27.23
N ALA A 276 -20.18 -45.39 28.26
CA ALA A 276 -19.30 -44.22 28.43
C ALA A 276 -18.38 -44.01 27.23
N ARG A 277 -17.91 -45.11 26.62
CA ARG A 277 -17.08 -45.06 25.40
C ARG A 277 -17.84 -44.48 24.21
N ASN A 278 -19.09 -44.87 24.00
CA ASN A 278 -19.88 -44.34 22.87
C ASN A 278 -20.20 -42.86 23.07
N PHE A 279 -20.51 -42.46 24.30
CA PHE A 279 -20.68 -41.05 24.64
C PHE A 279 -19.40 -40.26 24.35
N TYR A 280 -18.26 -40.72 24.84
CA TYR A 280 -16.97 -40.09 24.56
C TYR A 280 -16.70 -39.94 23.06
N LEU A 281 -16.87 -41.00 22.28
CA LEU A 281 -16.66 -40.93 20.83
C LEU A 281 -17.58 -39.93 20.13
N SER A 282 -18.80 -39.76 20.63
CA SER A 282 -19.80 -38.85 20.07
C SER A 282 -19.51 -37.38 20.41
N TYR A 283 -18.93 -37.11 21.58
CA TYR A 283 -18.82 -35.75 22.13
C TYR A 283 -17.40 -35.23 22.41
N ARG A 284 -16.36 -36.05 22.25
CA ARG A 284 -14.95 -35.64 22.50
C ARG A 284 -14.45 -34.47 21.65
N ASN A 285 -15.12 -34.17 20.54
CA ASN A 285 -14.76 -33.05 19.67
C ASN A 285 -15.41 -31.74 20.14
N TYR A 286 -16.33 -31.80 21.11
CA TYR A 286 -17.11 -30.67 21.60
C TYR A 286 -16.89 -30.40 23.09
N LEU A 287 -16.58 -31.44 23.87
CA LEU A 287 -16.41 -31.38 25.31
C LEU A 287 -15.04 -31.96 25.72
N ASN A 288 -14.48 -31.44 26.80
CA ASN A 288 -13.34 -32.05 27.46
C ASN A 288 -13.85 -33.11 28.44
N ILE A 289 -13.77 -34.38 28.06
CA ILE A 289 -14.40 -35.49 28.77
C ILE A 289 -13.33 -36.32 29.48
N ASP A 290 -13.43 -36.36 30.82
CA ASP A 290 -12.69 -37.30 31.67
C ASP A 290 -13.55 -38.55 31.89
N MET A 291 -13.03 -39.72 31.54
CA MET A 291 -13.77 -40.97 31.68
C MET A 291 -12.89 -42.12 32.18
N PRO A 292 -13.45 -43.07 32.95
CA PRO A 292 -12.81 -44.35 33.21
C PRO A 292 -12.72 -45.18 31.91
N SER A 293 -11.82 -46.17 31.88
CA SER A 293 -11.50 -46.94 30.67
C SER A 293 -12.68 -47.76 30.08
N SER A 294 -13.71 -48.05 30.87
CA SER A 294 -14.91 -48.78 30.45
C SER A 294 -16.07 -48.58 31.45
N GLY A 295 -17.30 -48.87 31.03
CA GLY A 295 -18.48 -48.92 31.91
C GLY A 295 -19.71 -48.23 31.31
N ASN A 296 -20.83 -48.36 32.01
CA ASN A 296 -22.06 -47.64 31.70
C ASN A 296 -22.15 -46.37 32.54
N ILE A 297 -22.64 -45.28 31.96
CA ILE A 297 -22.73 -43.98 32.63
C ILE A 297 -23.78 -44.05 33.75
N THR A 298 -23.40 -43.70 34.98
CA THR A 298 -24.33 -43.58 36.12
C THR A 298 -24.60 -42.13 36.50
N LYS A 299 -23.65 -41.22 36.28
CA LYS A 299 -23.82 -39.78 36.41
C LYS A 299 -22.75 -39.03 35.63
N ILE A 300 -23.02 -37.77 35.32
CA ILE A 300 -22.03 -36.82 34.81
C ILE A 300 -21.86 -35.70 35.83
N VAL A 301 -20.62 -35.32 36.11
CA VAL A 301 -20.30 -34.23 37.05
C VAL A 301 -19.44 -33.16 36.40
N ASP A 302 -19.53 -31.94 36.92
CA ASP A 302 -18.66 -30.83 36.55
C ASP A 302 -17.24 -30.97 37.15
N SER A 303 -16.37 -30.00 36.88
CA SER A 303 -15.01 -29.95 37.42
C SER A 303 -14.94 -29.85 38.94
N SER A 304 -16.02 -29.46 39.60
CA SER A 304 -16.16 -29.37 41.06
C SER A 304 -16.80 -30.62 41.66
N GLY A 305 -17.17 -31.60 40.84
CA GLY A 305 -17.84 -32.84 41.27
C GLY A 305 -19.35 -32.71 41.46
N ASN A 306 -19.97 -31.59 41.06
CA ASN A 306 -21.42 -31.42 41.15
C ASN A 306 -22.13 -32.16 40.01
N PRO A 307 -23.26 -32.85 40.27
CA PRO A 307 -24.05 -33.50 39.22
C PRO A 307 -24.57 -32.51 38.18
N ILE A 308 -24.47 -32.89 36.91
CA ILE A 308 -25.03 -32.16 35.77
C ILE A 308 -26.28 -32.90 35.27
N ASN A 309 -27.37 -32.17 35.04
CA ASN A 309 -28.63 -32.73 34.53
C ASN A 309 -28.82 -32.52 33.03
N SER A 310 -28.21 -31.47 32.48
CA SER A 310 -28.24 -31.15 31.05
C SER A 310 -26.97 -30.38 30.68
N ILE A 311 -26.44 -30.62 29.48
CA ILE A 311 -25.27 -29.93 28.95
C ILE A 311 -25.67 -29.29 27.63
N ARG A 312 -25.68 -27.96 27.57
CA ARG A 312 -25.71 -27.23 26.30
C ARG A 312 -24.29 -26.96 25.83
N LEU A 313 -23.95 -27.44 24.64
CA LEU A 313 -22.61 -27.30 24.10
C LEU A 313 -22.16 -25.82 24.05
N SER A 314 -23.06 -24.90 23.68
CA SER A 314 -22.78 -23.45 23.68
C SER A 314 -22.34 -22.87 25.03
N THR A 315 -22.81 -23.46 26.13
CA THR A 315 -22.51 -23.01 27.50
C THR A 315 -21.33 -23.74 28.13
N TYR A 316 -20.98 -24.91 27.57
CA TYR A 316 -19.96 -25.83 28.09
C TYR A 316 -18.74 -25.96 27.16
N ASP A 317 -18.62 -25.11 26.15
CA ASP A 317 -17.50 -25.13 25.21
C ASP A 317 -16.15 -25.05 25.93
N GLY A 318 -15.30 -26.05 25.73
CA GLY A 318 -14.02 -26.22 26.45
C GLY A 318 -14.14 -26.59 27.93
N GLY A 319 -15.34 -26.72 28.47
CA GLY A 319 -15.61 -27.14 29.85
C GLY A 319 -15.22 -28.60 30.08
N LYS A 320 -14.61 -28.88 31.24
CA LYS A 320 -14.29 -30.25 31.67
C LYS A 320 -15.49 -30.90 32.35
N ILE A 321 -15.89 -32.06 31.87
CA ILE A 321 -16.86 -32.94 32.51
C ILE A 321 -16.23 -34.28 32.88
N THR A 322 -16.73 -34.93 33.92
CA THR A 322 -16.30 -36.26 34.32
C THR A 322 -17.48 -37.24 34.26
N LEU A 323 -17.30 -38.33 33.53
CA LEU A 323 -18.22 -39.46 33.52
C LEU A 323 -17.93 -40.35 34.73
N VAL A 324 -18.97 -40.68 35.49
CA VAL A 324 -18.89 -41.73 36.50
C VAL A 324 -19.61 -42.96 35.96
N THR A 325 -18.96 -44.12 36.11
CA THR A 325 -19.46 -45.39 35.59
C THR A 325 -19.60 -46.44 36.68
N GLU A 326 -20.46 -47.41 36.44
CA GLU A 326 -20.46 -48.72 37.08
C GLU A 326 -19.47 -49.67 36.40
#